data_AF-A0A345E6I5-F1
#
_entry.id   AF-A0A345E6I5-F1
#
_cell.length_a   1.000
_cell.length_b   1.000
_cell.length_c   1.000
_cell.angle_alpha   90.00
_cell.angle_beta   90.00
_cell.angle_gamma   90.00
#
_symmetry.space_group_name_H-M   'P 1'
#
loop_
_entity.id
_entity.type
_entity.pdbx_description
1 polymer ?
#
loop_
_entity_poly.entity_id
_entity_poly.type
_entity_poly.pdbx_seq_one_letter_code
_entity_poly.pdbx_strand_id
1 'polypeptide(L)'
;MADDYVLRTAITRLEVTDEQRDLLEDTISEWKHGCQIATDMAWGKYNAKSDVQPLAYDDVREHTDLGSQHAVLATHQAAQAITGCIERRSKGKTISKPTFTAPTVKYDTRTMTLFNDDTVSLSTTESRVRCPLALPEADDGYQRQYLDSDEWNVTESTLTARDGDYFLHIGFRRPKNDTEQNTAEDGTVLGVDLGIENLAVTSTAYFFSGREVTHNLREFEKTRAGLQQTGTRSAHRTLKQSSDQERRYIRDVLHQASNAIVDEALRYECDVITFEDLTHIRDRTGASWGHKWAFRTLYEQVEYKAEAEGVSVKQVGSAYTSKRCAECGFTADENRPARNTFRCVKCESEANADYNAAKNIGMRYVRRGQQSSRRTGNSQLALKSGAVTPSGGFTAHPDGSEVESTDKPHHQKSQTSG
;
A
#
# COMPACT_ATOMS: atom_id res chain seq x y z
N MET A 1 -2.96 8.05 -17.39
CA MET A 1 -3.82 9.17 -16.97
C MET A 1 -3.83 9.12 -15.45
N ALA A 2 -3.60 10.23 -14.77
CA ALA A 2 -3.73 10.25 -13.31
C ALA A 2 -5.16 9.83 -12.97
N ASP A 3 -5.33 8.93 -12.01
CA ASP A 3 -6.66 8.54 -11.56
C ASP A 3 -7.23 9.73 -10.77
N ASP A 4 -8.21 10.43 -11.36
CA ASP A 4 -8.86 11.62 -10.79
C ASP A 4 -9.79 11.28 -9.61
N TYR A 5 -9.81 10.01 -9.22
CA TYR A 5 -10.62 9.48 -8.14
C TYR A 5 -9.73 8.97 -7.00
N VAL A 6 -10.23 9.12 -5.77
CA VAL A 6 -9.74 8.35 -4.62
C VAL A 6 -10.52 7.05 -4.60
N LEU A 7 -9.82 5.92 -4.50
CA LEU A 7 -10.42 4.58 -4.44
C LEU A 7 -10.32 4.00 -3.03
N ARG A 8 -11.42 3.45 -2.52
CA ARG A 8 -11.46 2.75 -1.24
C ARG A 8 -12.13 1.40 -1.40
N THR A 9 -11.83 0.48 -0.49
CA THR A 9 -12.46 -0.83 -0.47
C THR A 9 -12.93 -1.14 0.93
N ALA A 10 -14.22 -1.43 1.07
CA ALA A 10 -14.80 -1.95 2.29
C ALA A 10 -15.03 -3.45 2.11
N ILE A 11 -14.51 -4.26 3.03
CA ILE A 11 -14.70 -5.72 3.00
C ILE A 11 -15.80 -6.06 4.00
N THR A 12 -16.80 -6.78 3.53
CA THR A 12 -17.91 -7.27 4.36
C THR A 12 -18.22 -8.72 4.01
N ARG A 13 -18.70 -9.49 4.98
CA ARG A 13 -19.16 -10.86 4.74
C ARG A 13 -20.63 -10.82 4.31
N LEU A 14 -21.03 -11.70 3.40
CA LEU A 14 -22.42 -11.88 3.02
C LEU A 14 -23.07 -12.97 3.88
N GLU A 15 -24.27 -12.70 4.35
CA GLU A 15 -25.15 -13.73 4.89
C GLU A 15 -25.88 -14.39 3.72
N VAL A 16 -25.60 -15.66 3.47
CA VAL A 16 -26.11 -16.40 2.31
C VAL A 16 -26.89 -17.62 2.74
N THR A 17 -28.01 -17.89 2.07
CA THR A 17 -28.71 -19.17 2.16
C THR A 17 -27.99 -20.25 1.34
N ASP A 18 -28.35 -21.52 1.53
CA ASP A 18 -27.76 -22.62 0.75
C ASP A 18 -28.05 -22.49 -0.76
N GLU A 19 -29.27 -22.09 -1.13
CA GLU A 19 -29.63 -21.83 -2.54
C GLU A 19 -28.81 -20.66 -3.13
N GLN A 20 -28.60 -19.59 -2.36
CA GLN A 20 -27.78 -18.46 -2.81
C GLN A 20 -26.31 -18.85 -2.95
N ARG A 21 -25.81 -19.70 -2.03
CA ARG A 21 -24.46 -20.25 -2.09
C ARG A 21 -24.25 -21.00 -3.40
N ASP A 22 -25.13 -21.91 -3.77
CA ASP A 22 -25.00 -22.69 -5.00
C ASP A 22 -24.91 -21.77 -6.24
N LEU A 23 -25.81 -20.78 -6.35
CA LEU A 23 -25.80 -19.80 -7.44
C LEU A 23 -24.50 -18.97 -7.48
N LEU A 24 -23.93 -18.61 -6.33
CA LEU A 24 -22.66 -17.87 -6.26
C LEU A 24 -21.47 -18.76 -6.63
N GLU A 25 -21.45 -20.04 -6.25
CA GLU A 25 -20.40 -20.99 -6.63
C GLU A 25 -20.39 -21.24 -8.14
N ASP A 26 -21.57 -21.45 -8.73
CA ASP A 26 -21.73 -21.63 -10.17
C ASP A 26 -21.27 -20.37 -10.92
N THR A 27 -21.69 -19.19 -10.45
CA THR A 27 -21.26 -17.91 -11.05
C THR A 27 -19.75 -17.72 -10.97
N ILE A 28 -19.11 -18.08 -9.86
CA ILE A 28 -17.64 -18.03 -9.73
C ILE A 28 -16.97 -19.04 -10.68
N SER A 29 -17.54 -20.23 -10.84
CA SER A 29 -17.03 -21.25 -11.75
C SER A 29 -17.06 -20.78 -13.20
N GLU A 30 -18.23 -20.34 -13.66
CA GLU A 30 -18.45 -19.79 -15.00
C GLU A 30 -17.60 -18.55 -15.26
N TRP A 31 -17.44 -17.68 -14.26
CA TRP A 31 -16.59 -16.50 -14.36
C TRP A 31 -15.13 -16.86 -14.62
N LYS A 32 -14.57 -17.82 -13.86
CA LYS A 32 -13.19 -18.30 -14.06
C LYS A 32 -13.04 -18.89 -15.46
N HIS A 33 -14.01 -19.67 -15.90
CA HIS A 33 -14.02 -20.28 -17.23
C HIS A 33 -14.01 -19.21 -18.32
N GLY A 34 -14.90 -18.22 -18.26
CA GLY A 34 -14.95 -17.10 -19.20
C GLY A 34 -13.65 -16.28 -19.23
N CYS A 35 -13.06 -15.99 -18.06
CA CYS A 35 -11.76 -15.32 -17.99
C CYS A 35 -10.65 -16.13 -18.65
N GLN A 36 -10.66 -17.45 -18.49
CA GLN A 36 -9.67 -18.34 -19.08
C GLN A 36 -9.82 -18.44 -20.60
N ILE A 37 -11.05 -18.56 -21.13
CA ILE A 37 -11.34 -18.53 -22.57
C ILE A 37 -10.77 -17.25 -23.19
N ALA A 38 -11.15 -16.10 -22.64
CA ALA A 38 -10.69 -14.81 -23.15
C ALA A 38 -9.16 -14.66 -23.09
N THR A 39 -8.54 -15.17 -22.03
CA THR A 39 -7.07 -15.17 -21.90
C THR A 39 -6.42 -16.05 -22.94
N ASP A 40 -6.95 -17.24 -23.17
CA ASP A 40 -6.40 -18.21 -24.11
C ASP A 40 -6.45 -17.71 -25.55
N MET A 41 -7.52 -17.01 -25.91
CA MET A 41 -7.68 -16.41 -27.23
C MET A 41 -6.77 -15.20 -27.44
N ALA A 42 -6.63 -14.34 -26.41
CA ALA A 42 -5.89 -13.09 -26.50
C ALA A 42 -4.39 -13.22 -26.22
N TRP A 43 -3.94 -14.28 -25.53
CA TRP A 43 -2.55 -14.43 -25.12
C TRP A 43 -1.58 -14.36 -26.29
N GLY A 44 -0.62 -13.44 -26.21
CA GLY A 44 0.37 -13.20 -27.25
C GLY A 44 -0.13 -12.37 -28.44
N LYS A 45 -1.41 -11.96 -28.46
CA LYS A 45 -2.01 -11.16 -29.53
C LYS A 45 -2.43 -9.76 -29.05
N TYR A 46 -3.23 -9.68 -27.99
CA TYR A 46 -3.81 -8.44 -27.50
C TYR A 46 -3.80 -8.38 -25.98
N ASN A 47 -3.76 -7.16 -25.44
CA ASN A 47 -3.81 -6.90 -23.99
C ASN A 47 -4.70 -5.72 -23.60
N ALA A 48 -5.19 -4.93 -24.58
CA ALA A 48 -6.11 -3.84 -24.32
C ALA A 48 -7.56 -4.36 -24.26
N LYS A 49 -8.36 -3.81 -23.35
CA LYS A 49 -9.78 -4.19 -23.19
C LYS A 49 -10.58 -4.02 -24.49
N SER A 50 -10.28 -2.96 -25.25
CA SER A 50 -10.91 -2.65 -26.55
C SER A 50 -10.72 -3.74 -27.60
N ASP A 51 -9.66 -4.53 -27.48
CA ASP A 51 -9.28 -5.52 -28.48
C ASP A 51 -9.66 -6.93 -28.02
N VAL A 52 -9.48 -7.21 -26.72
CA VAL A 52 -9.81 -8.52 -26.13
C VAL A 52 -11.32 -8.76 -26.09
N GLN A 53 -12.13 -7.72 -25.82
CA GLN A 53 -13.57 -7.88 -25.75
C GLN A 53 -14.18 -8.32 -27.10
N PRO A 54 -13.98 -7.61 -28.24
CA PRO A 54 -14.51 -8.06 -29.53
C PRO A 54 -13.96 -9.40 -29.99
N LEU A 55 -12.76 -9.78 -29.54
CA LEU A 55 -12.13 -11.05 -29.90
C LEU A 55 -12.79 -12.25 -29.22
N ALA A 56 -13.14 -12.12 -27.93
CA ALA A 56 -13.49 -13.27 -27.09
C ALA A 56 -14.90 -13.25 -26.52
N TYR A 57 -15.63 -12.13 -26.63
CA TYR A 57 -16.95 -11.98 -26.01
C TYR A 57 -17.94 -13.05 -26.47
N ASP A 58 -17.99 -13.32 -27.78
CA ASP A 58 -18.94 -14.30 -28.34
C ASP A 58 -18.60 -15.72 -27.87
N ASP A 59 -17.33 -16.13 -27.90
CA ASP A 59 -16.89 -17.43 -27.36
C ASP A 59 -17.18 -17.57 -25.87
N VAL A 60 -16.97 -16.51 -25.07
CA VAL A 60 -17.33 -16.52 -23.65
C VAL A 60 -18.84 -16.70 -23.48
N ARG A 61 -19.67 -16.03 -24.27
CA ARG A 61 -21.13 -16.15 -24.21
C ARG A 61 -21.66 -17.49 -24.71
N GLU A 62 -20.94 -18.16 -25.61
CA GLU A 62 -21.31 -19.46 -26.14
C GLU A 62 -20.94 -20.61 -25.18
N HIS A 63 -19.82 -20.48 -24.47
CA HIS A 63 -19.25 -21.56 -23.65
C HIS A 63 -19.41 -21.35 -22.14
N THR A 64 -20.13 -20.31 -21.72
CA THR A 64 -20.45 -20.06 -20.31
C THR A 64 -21.88 -19.59 -20.13
N ASP A 65 -22.43 -19.79 -18.93
CA ASP A 65 -23.75 -19.28 -18.55
C ASP A 65 -23.70 -17.82 -18.03
N LEU A 66 -22.59 -17.11 -18.25
CA LEU A 66 -22.44 -15.73 -17.82
C LEU A 66 -23.37 -14.80 -18.56
N GLY A 67 -24.17 -14.01 -17.84
CA GLY A 67 -24.88 -12.87 -18.42
C GLY A 67 -23.95 -11.91 -19.18
N SER A 68 -24.51 -11.15 -20.13
CA SER A 68 -23.75 -10.28 -21.06
C SER A 68 -22.72 -9.39 -20.35
N GLN A 69 -23.11 -8.75 -19.25
CA GLN A 69 -22.20 -7.87 -18.52
C GLN A 69 -21.06 -8.63 -17.84
N HIS A 70 -21.30 -9.81 -17.26
CA HIS A 70 -20.22 -10.63 -16.70
C HIS A 70 -19.30 -11.18 -17.79
N ALA A 71 -19.82 -11.56 -18.95
CA ALA A 71 -18.98 -11.95 -20.08
C ALA A 71 -18.04 -10.80 -20.51
N VAL A 72 -18.55 -9.57 -20.63
CA VAL A 72 -17.71 -8.38 -20.88
C VAL A 72 -16.65 -8.23 -19.79
N LEU A 73 -17.04 -8.22 -18.51
CA LEU A 73 -16.10 -8.05 -17.40
C LEU A 73 -15.04 -9.17 -17.38
N ALA A 74 -15.37 -10.40 -17.77
CA ALA A 74 -14.42 -11.51 -17.87
C ALA A 74 -13.34 -11.26 -18.94
N THR A 75 -13.74 -10.74 -20.11
CA THR A 75 -12.78 -10.31 -21.15
C THR A 75 -11.88 -9.15 -20.67
N HIS A 76 -12.43 -8.22 -19.89
CA HIS A 76 -11.67 -7.11 -19.32
C HIS A 76 -10.65 -7.59 -18.28
N GLN A 77 -11.05 -8.58 -17.49
CA GLN A 77 -10.20 -9.22 -16.50
C GLN A 77 -9.03 -9.98 -17.15
N ALA A 78 -9.30 -10.70 -18.26
CA ALA A 78 -8.26 -11.30 -19.08
C ALA A 78 -7.26 -10.25 -19.60
N ALA A 79 -7.75 -9.15 -20.19
CA ALA A 79 -6.92 -8.06 -20.69
C ALA A 79 -6.02 -7.45 -19.60
N GLN A 80 -6.56 -7.21 -18.40
CA GLN A 80 -5.80 -6.73 -17.24
C GLN A 80 -4.70 -7.72 -16.82
N ALA A 81 -5.02 -9.02 -16.76
CA ALA A 81 -4.05 -10.04 -16.41
C ALA A 81 -2.89 -10.15 -17.43
N ILE A 82 -3.20 -10.07 -18.73
CA ILE A 82 -2.21 -10.08 -19.80
C ILE A 82 -1.31 -8.84 -19.73
N THR A 83 -1.90 -7.65 -19.51
CA THR A 83 -1.15 -6.41 -19.34
C THR A 83 -0.18 -6.51 -18.16
N GLY A 84 -0.63 -7.04 -17.02
CA GLY A 84 0.22 -7.29 -15.86
C GLY A 84 1.39 -8.25 -16.14
N CYS A 85 1.20 -9.25 -17.01
CA CYS A 85 2.29 -10.10 -17.48
C CYS A 85 3.27 -9.33 -18.36
N ILE A 86 2.80 -8.51 -19.30
CA ILE A 86 3.67 -7.71 -20.17
C ILE A 86 4.54 -6.75 -19.35
N GLU A 87 3.97 -6.08 -18.34
CA GLU A 87 4.71 -5.22 -17.41
C GLU A 87 5.76 -5.98 -16.58
N ARG A 88 5.47 -7.23 -16.20
CA ARG A 88 6.46 -8.08 -15.51
C ARG A 88 7.61 -8.46 -16.44
N ARG A 89 7.30 -8.74 -17.71
CA ARG A 89 8.31 -9.05 -18.74
C ARG A 89 9.21 -7.84 -19.03
N SER A 90 8.65 -6.64 -19.13
CA SER A 90 9.46 -5.41 -19.31
C SER A 90 10.41 -5.16 -18.15
N LYS A 91 10.07 -5.63 -16.95
CA LYS A 91 10.92 -5.65 -15.74
C LYS A 91 11.86 -6.86 -15.65
N GLY A 92 12.08 -7.57 -16.76
CA GLY A 92 13.03 -8.70 -16.86
C GLY A 92 12.59 -9.98 -16.15
N LYS A 93 11.31 -10.13 -15.79
CA LYS A 93 10.80 -11.35 -15.14
C LYS A 93 10.33 -12.37 -16.16
N THR A 94 10.53 -13.65 -15.86
CA THR A 94 9.90 -14.77 -16.59
C THR A 94 8.38 -14.70 -16.43
N ILE A 95 7.65 -14.89 -17.53
CA ILE A 95 6.19 -14.86 -17.55
C ILE A 95 5.63 -16.15 -18.12
N SER A 96 4.44 -16.51 -17.65
CA SER A 96 3.61 -17.58 -18.19
C SER A 96 2.23 -17.01 -18.52
N LYS A 97 1.47 -17.74 -19.35
CA LYS A 97 0.07 -17.41 -19.61
C LYS A 97 -0.69 -17.34 -18.27
N PRO A 98 -1.48 -16.29 -18.01
CA PRO A 98 -2.30 -16.20 -16.81
C PRO A 98 -3.29 -17.36 -16.70
N THR A 99 -3.52 -17.82 -15.48
CA THR A 99 -4.54 -18.81 -15.17
C THR A 99 -5.45 -18.33 -14.05
N PHE A 100 -6.76 -18.56 -14.19
CA PHE A 100 -7.78 -18.08 -13.25
C PHE A 100 -8.22 -19.18 -12.29
N THR A 101 -7.54 -19.28 -11.14
CA THR A 101 -7.80 -20.32 -10.13
C THR A 101 -8.46 -19.78 -8.86
N ALA A 102 -8.41 -18.47 -8.63
CA ALA A 102 -8.99 -17.86 -7.45
C ALA A 102 -10.52 -17.92 -7.49
N PRO A 103 -11.20 -18.30 -6.40
CA PRO A 103 -12.66 -18.37 -6.32
C PRO A 103 -13.26 -16.97 -6.15
N THR A 104 -13.13 -16.15 -7.20
CA THR A 104 -13.53 -14.74 -7.20
C THR A 104 -14.35 -14.41 -8.43
N VAL A 105 -15.29 -13.49 -8.32
CA VAL A 105 -16.03 -12.89 -9.44
C VAL A 105 -16.11 -11.38 -9.26
N LYS A 106 -16.06 -10.63 -10.37
CA LYS A 106 -16.15 -9.17 -10.37
C LYS A 106 -17.56 -8.70 -10.70
N TYR A 107 -17.96 -7.63 -10.01
CA TYR A 107 -19.21 -6.94 -10.18
C TYR A 107 -18.97 -5.47 -10.50
N ASP A 108 -19.80 -4.88 -11.35
CA ASP A 108 -19.85 -3.44 -11.55
C ASP A 108 -21.24 -2.89 -11.13
N THR A 109 -21.49 -1.61 -11.36
CA THR A 109 -22.77 -0.98 -11.00
C THR A 109 -23.98 -1.49 -11.79
N ARG A 110 -23.77 -2.30 -12.83
CA ARG A 110 -24.87 -2.95 -13.59
C ARG A 110 -25.16 -4.35 -13.06
N THR A 111 -24.15 -5.07 -12.56
CA THR A 111 -24.32 -6.42 -12.01
C THR A 111 -24.48 -6.45 -10.50
N MET A 112 -24.19 -5.36 -9.79
CA MET A 112 -24.38 -5.22 -8.35
C MET A 112 -25.17 -3.96 -7.99
N THR A 113 -25.99 -4.06 -6.93
CA THR A 113 -26.73 -2.93 -6.37
C THR A 113 -26.68 -3.01 -4.84
N LEU A 114 -26.18 -1.96 -4.18
CA LEU A 114 -26.28 -1.81 -2.74
C LEU A 114 -27.58 -1.09 -2.39
N PHE A 115 -28.24 -1.52 -1.31
CA PHE A 115 -29.47 -0.95 -0.81
C PHE A 115 -29.25 -0.35 0.58
N ASN A 116 -30.07 0.65 0.93
CA ASN A 116 -30.01 1.34 2.23
C ASN A 116 -30.51 0.48 3.40
N ASP A 117 -30.96 -0.74 3.15
CA ASP A 117 -31.37 -1.72 4.18
C ASP A 117 -30.25 -2.73 4.48
N ASP A 118 -29.00 -2.33 4.28
CA ASP A 118 -27.80 -3.16 4.51
C ASP A 118 -27.77 -4.46 3.70
N THR A 119 -28.40 -4.47 2.52
CA THR A 119 -28.37 -5.61 1.60
C THR A 119 -27.69 -5.28 0.28
N VAL A 120 -27.16 -6.32 -0.38
CA VAL A 120 -26.61 -6.25 -1.73
C VAL A 120 -27.38 -7.19 -2.65
N SER A 121 -27.74 -6.72 -3.85
CA SER A 121 -28.16 -7.58 -4.94
C SER A 121 -27.01 -7.84 -5.90
N LEU A 122 -26.76 -9.11 -6.19
CA LEU A 122 -25.73 -9.59 -7.10
C LEU A 122 -26.37 -10.39 -8.23
N SER A 123 -26.04 -10.07 -9.48
CA SER A 123 -26.42 -10.90 -10.62
C SER A 123 -25.63 -12.23 -10.60
N THR A 124 -26.30 -13.33 -10.87
CA THR A 124 -25.71 -14.66 -11.02
C THR A 124 -25.89 -15.15 -12.46
N THR A 125 -25.53 -16.40 -12.73
CA THR A 125 -25.76 -17.07 -14.02
C THR A 125 -27.25 -17.17 -14.36
N GLU A 126 -28.10 -17.41 -13.36
CA GLU A 126 -29.54 -17.62 -13.58
C GLU A 126 -30.42 -16.43 -13.18
N SER A 127 -30.17 -15.85 -12.00
CA SER A 127 -31.05 -14.85 -11.40
C SER A 127 -30.26 -13.76 -10.68
N ARG A 128 -30.89 -12.96 -9.82
CA ARG A 128 -30.15 -12.10 -8.89
C ARG A 128 -30.40 -12.61 -7.48
N VAL A 129 -29.34 -12.73 -6.69
CA VAL A 129 -29.45 -13.00 -5.26
C VAL A 129 -29.45 -11.69 -4.50
N ARG A 130 -30.15 -11.63 -3.37
CA ARG A 130 -30.13 -10.49 -2.45
C ARG A 130 -29.68 -10.98 -1.07
N CYS A 131 -28.53 -10.48 -0.62
CA CYS A 131 -27.86 -10.97 0.57
C CYS A 131 -27.67 -9.83 1.58
N PRO A 132 -27.96 -10.03 2.88
CA PRO A 132 -27.55 -9.11 3.92
C PRO A 132 -26.03 -8.98 4.01
N LEU A 133 -25.57 -7.77 4.31
CA LEU A 133 -24.17 -7.48 4.64
C LEU A 133 -24.00 -7.65 6.15
N ALA A 134 -23.03 -8.48 6.56
CA ALA A 134 -22.65 -8.60 7.97
C ALA A 134 -21.80 -7.39 8.38
N LEU A 135 -22.46 -6.26 8.63
CA LEU A 135 -21.84 -4.99 9.00
C LEU A 135 -21.64 -4.88 10.54
N PRO A 136 -20.68 -4.05 11.00
CA PRO A 136 -20.56 -3.73 12.41
C PRO A 136 -21.83 -3.02 12.94
N GLU A 137 -22.19 -3.28 14.20
CA GLU A 137 -23.29 -2.58 14.89
C GLU A 137 -22.94 -1.13 15.24
N ALA A 138 -21.66 -0.79 15.32
CA ALA A 138 -21.21 0.55 15.64
C ALA A 138 -21.39 1.50 14.44
N ASP A 139 -22.02 2.65 14.68
CA ASP A 139 -22.31 3.67 13.67
C ASP A 139 -21.03 4.29 13.05
N ASP A 140 -19.88 4.18 13.73
CA ASP A 140 -18.57 4.64 13.25
C ASP A 140 -17.72 3.53 12.59
N GLY A 141 -18.31 2.35 12.35
CA GLY A 141 -17.64 1.23 11.71
C GLY A 141 -17.04 1.59 10.34
N TYR A 142 -15.88 1.04 10.01
CA TYR A 142 -15.16 1.38 8.77
C TYR A 142 -16.02 1.27 7.50
N GLN A 143 -16.90 0.27 7.43
CA GLN A 143 -17.83 0.10 6.30
C GLN A 143 -18.87 1.23 6.22
N ARG A 144 -19.37 1.72 7.38
CA ARG A 144 -20.37 2.79 7.50
C ARG A 144 -19.86 4.12 6.92
N GLN A 145 -18.56 4.39 7.08
CA GLN A 145 -17.90 5.59 6.51
C GLN A 145 -18.10 5.75 5.00
N TYR A 146 -18.31 4.65 4.27
CA TYR A 146 -18.52 4.67 2.82
C TYR A 146 -19.95 4.35 2.41
N LEU A 147 -20.62 3.45 3.13
CA LEU A 147 -21.99 3.04 2.82
C LEU A 147 -23.01 4.16 3.10
N ASP A 148 -22.78 4.94 4.15
CA ASP A 148 -23.71 5.97 4.61
C ASP A 148 -23.31 7.38 4.11
N SER A 149 -22.27 7.46 3.28
CA SER A 149 -21.75 8.72 2.75
C SER A 149 -22.19 8.96 1.31
N ASP A 150 -22.84 10.11 1.07
CA ASP A 150 -23.22 10.57 -0.27
C ASP A 150 -22.02 11.01 -1.13
N GLU A 151 -20.82 11.15 -0.54
CA GLU A 151 -19.61 11.52 -1.26
C GLU A 151 -19.02 10.35 -2.07
N TRP A 152 -19.25 9.12 -1.59
CA TRP A 152 -18.66 7.92 -2.15
C TRP A 152 -19.62 7.20 -3.09
N ASN A 153 -19.12 6.89 -4.28
CA ASN A 153 -19.88 6.15 -5.29
C ASN A 153 -19.34 4.74 -5.40
N VAL A 154 -20.24 3.77 -5.44
CA VAL A 154 -19.89 2.36 -5.66
C VAL A 154 -19.25 2.17 -7.04
N THR A 155 -18.22 1.34 -7.11
CA THR A 155 -17.52 0.98 -8.33
C THR A 155 -17.27 -0.53 -8.39
N GLU A 156 -16.36 -0.96 -9.28
CA GLU A 156 -16.01 -2.37 -9.46
C GLU A 156 -15.67 -3.00 -8.11
N SER A 157 -16.39 -4.08 -7.81
CA SER A 157 -16.34 -4.81 -6.54
C SER A 157 -16.04 -6.27 -6.82
N THR A 158 -15.44 -6.96 -5.86
CA THR A 158 -15.04 -8.37 -6.04
C THR A 158 -15.62 -9.22 -4.94
N LEU A 159 -16.39 -10.24 -5.32
CA LEU A 159 -16.79 -11.29 -4.41
C LEU A 159 -15.69 -12.35 -4.35
N THR A 160 -15.34 -12.80 -3.15
CA THR A 160 -14.37 -13.87 -2.90
C THR A 160 -15.01 -14.93 -2.02
N ALA A 161 -15.01 -16.18 -2.46
CA ALA A 161 -15.41 -17.31 -1.63
C ALA A 161 -14.19 -17.88 -0.89
N ARG A 162 -14.30 -18.09 0.41
CA ARG A 162 -13.22 -18.62 1.25
C ARG A 162 -13.78 -19.39 2.43
N ASP A 163 -13.30 -20.62 2.61
CA ASP A 163 -13.60 -21.45 3.78
C ASP A 163 -15.12 -21.64 4.03
N GLY A 164 -15.93 -21.59 2.96
CA GLY A 164 -17.39 -21.66 3.05
C GLY A 164 -18.10 -20.32 3.32
N ASP A 165 -17.37 -19.23 3.47
CA ASP A 165 -17.91 -17.88 3.60
C ASP A 165 -17.71 -17.07 2.31
N TYR A 166 -18.52 -16.03 2.16
CA TYR A 166 -18.50 -15.12 1.02
C TYR A 166 -18.15 -13.71 1.48
N PHE A 167 -17.06 -13.16 0.95
CA PHE A 167 -16.60 -11.81 1.28
C PHE A 167 -16.73 -10.92 0.07
N LEU A 168 -17.49 -9.83 0.21
CA LEU A 168 -17.62 -8.81 -0.80
C LEU A 168 -16.65 -7.67 -0.51
N HIS A 169 -15.72 -7.46 -1.43
CA HIS A 169 -14.81 -6.34 -1.46
C HIS A 169 -15.48 -5.22 -2.26
N ILE A 170 -16.22 -4.36 -1.56
CA ILE A 170 -16.98 -3.27 -2.17
C ILE A 170 -16.03 -2.14 -2.51
N GLY A 171 -15.88 -1.84 -3.80
CA GLY A 171 -15.12 -0.70 -4.28
C GLY A 171 -15.93 0.58 -4.18
N PHE A 172 -15.33 1.63 -3.62
CA PHE A 172 -15.85 2.98 -3.57
C PHE A 172 -14.91 3.95 -4.27
N ARG A 173 -15.47 4.96 -4.91
CA ARG A 173 -14.73 6.06 -5.51
C ARG A 173 -15.36 7.40 -5.20
N ARG A 174 -14.54 8.41 -4.94
CA ARG A 174 -14.97 9.81 -4.98
C ARG A 174 -14.00 10.62 -5.85
N PRO A 175 -14.46 11.68 -6.53
CA PRO A 175 -13.56 12.61 -7.17
C PRO A 175 -12.54 13.14 -6.17
N LYS A 176 -11.29 13.30 -6.60
CA LYS A 176 -10.30 14.06 -5.84
C LYS A 176 -10.74 15.50 -5.74
N ASN A 177 -10.61 16.10 -4.56
CA ASN A 177 -10.87 17.52 -4.37
C ASN A 177 -9.68 18.36 -4.89
N ASP A 178 -9.88 19.67 -5.06
CA ASP A 178 -8.88 20.56 -5.65
C ASP A 178 -7.53 20.51 -4.91
N THR A 179 -7.54 20.32 -3.58
CA THR A 179 -6.32 20.12 -2.79
C THR A 179 -5.58 18.83 -3.20
N GLU A 180 -6.28 17.70 -3.29
CA GLU A 180 -5.73 16.41 -3.73
C GLU A 180 -5.25 16.43 -5.19
N GLN A 181 -5.90 17.23 -6.05
CA GLN A 181 -5.50 17.46 -7.44
C GLN A 181 -4.27 18.37 -7.55
N ASN A 182 -4.19 19.41 -6.70
CA ASN A 182 -3.19 20.48 -6.74
C ASN A 182 -1.99 20.27 -5.80
N THR A 183 -1.88 19.12 -5.12
CA THR A 183 -0.68 18.73 -4.34
C THR A 183 0.63 18.78 -5.15
N ALA A 184 0.55 18.95 -6.48
CA ALA A 184 1.70 19.16 -7.34
C ALA A 184 2.32 20.57 -7.28
N GLU A 185 1.64 21.61 -6.75
CA GLU A 185 2.08 22.98 -6.98
C GLU A 185 2.43 23.85 -5.77
N ASP A 186 2.06 23.59 -4.50
CA ASP A 186 2.46 24.52 -3.39
C ASP A 186 2.53 23.91 -1.96
N GLY A 187 2.66 22.58 -1.80
CA GLY A 187 2.49 21.92 -0.50
C GLY A 187 3.73 21.77 0.40
N THR A 188 3.49 21.56 1.70
CA THR A 188 4.49 21.15 2.71
C THR A 188 4.78 19.65 2.61
N VAL A 189 6.06 19.27 2.67
CA VAL A 189 6.56 17.93 2.34
C VAL A 189 7.23 17.29 3.54
N LEU A 190 6.81 16.08 3.90
CA LEU A 190 7.49 15.21 4.87
C LEU A 190 8.41 14.22 4.14
N GLY A 191 9.69 14.19 4.47
CA GLY A 191 10.63 13.19 3.98
C GLY A 191 10.72 11.98 4.91
N VAL A 192 10.65 10.76 4.38
CA VAL A 192 10.72 9.51 5.16
C VAL A 192 11.80 8.59 4.59
N ASP A 193 12.81 8.27 5.41
CA ASP A 193 13.84 7.27 5.12
C ASP A 193 13.48 5.94 5.78
N LEU A 194 13.62 4.82 5.06
CA LEU A 194 13.35 3.48 5.56
C LEU A 194 14.65 2.71 5.78
N GLY A 195 14.77 2.04 6.92
CA GLY A 195 16.01 1.38 7.33
C GLY A 195 15.80 0.09 8.13
N ILE A 196 16.91 -0.61 8.37
CA ILE A 196 16.91 -1.84 9.19
C ILE A 196 17.01 -1.49 10.69
N GLU A 197 17.89 -0.56 11.09
CA GLU A 197 18.01 -0.16 12.50
C GLU A 197 16.80 0.66 12.95
N ASN A 198 16.43 1.62 12.12
CA ASN A 198 15.22 2.42 12.26
C ASN A 198 14.31 2.03 11.11
N LEU A 199 13.14 1.48 11.43
CA LEU A 199 12.14 1.07 10.45
C LEU A 199 11.77 2.24 9.53
N ALA A 200 11.60 3.42 10.12
CA ALA A 200 11.38 4.68 9.43
C ALA A 200 11.99 5.85 10.23
N VAL A 201 12.50 6.87 9.53
CA VAL A 201 12.96 8.13 10.10
C VAL A 201 12.42 9.30 9.27
N THR A 202 11.87 10.32 9.91
CA THR A 202 11.24 11.45 9.23
C THR A 202 12.11 12.72 9.24
N SER A 203 11.89 13.64 8.29
CA SER A 203 12.62 14.91 8.18
C SER A 203 12.32 15.88 9.34
N THR A 204 11.27 15.59 10.11
CA THR A 204 10.87 16.22 11.38
C THR A 204 11.51 15.54 12.60
N ALA A 205 12.45 14.63 12.39
CA ALA A 205 13.26 13.94 13.39
C ALA A 205 12.51 12.96 14.30
N TYR A 206 11.45 12.33 13.79
CA TYR A 206 10.81 11.20 14.46
C TYR A 206 11.47 9.88 14.01
N PHE A 207 11.72 8.99 14.97
CA PHE A 207 12.44 7.73 14.76
C PHE A 207 11.58 6.54 15.18
N PHE A 208 11.26 5.69 14.21
CA PHE A 208 10.64 4.40 14.46
C PHE A 208 11.71 3.33 14.62
N SER A 209 11.91 2.85 15.84
CA SER A 209 12.89 1.78 16.10
C SER A 209 12.54 0.51 15.33
N GLY A 210 13.49 -0.01 14.55
CA GLY A 210 13.38 -1.30 13.87
C GLY A 210 13.85 -2.48 14.71
N ARG A 211 14.44 -2.24 15.90
CA ARG A 211 15.17 -3.26 16.67
C ARG A 211 14.33 -4.48 17.03
N GLU A 212 13.11 -4.24 17.53
CA GLU A 212 12.20 -5.32 17.92
C GLU A 212 11.74 -6.13 16.71
N VAL A 213 11.38 -5.43 15.63
CA VAL A 213 11.01 -6.03 14.34
C VAL A 213 12.15 -6.87 13.79
N THR A 214 13.39 -6.34 13.77
CA THR A 214 14.56 -7.05 13.30
C THR A 214 14.88 -8.27 14.17
N HIS A 215 14.74 -8.17 15.50
CA HIS A 215 14.93 -9.29 16.41
C HIS A 215 13.91 -10.40 16.11
N ASN A 216 12.62 -10.06 16.06
CA ASN A 216 11.56 -11.03 15.83
C ASN A 216 11.64 -11.65 14.42
N LEU A 217 11.95 -10.86 13.39
CA LEU A 217 12.21 -11.40 12.04
C LEU A 217 13.34 -12.43 12.02
N ARG A 218 14.42 -12.22 12.78
CA ARG A 218 15.52 -13.19 12.88
C ARG A 218 15.10 -14.47 13.62
N GLU A 219 14.33 -14.35 14.70
CA GLU A 219 13.83 -15.52 15.44
C GLU A 219 12.83 -16.34 14.61
N PHE A 220 11.99 -15.67 13.82
CA PHE A 220 11.10 -16.32 12.85
C PHE A 220 11.89 -17.05 11.75
N GLU A 221 12.93 -16.42 11.20
CA GLU A 221 13.81 -17.04 10.20
C GLU A 221 14.49 -18.30 10.76
N LYS A 222 15.01 -18.25 12.01
CA LYS A 222 15.61 -19.42 12.69
C LYS A 222 14.59 -20.54 12.90
N THR A 223 13.40 -20.21 13.40
CA THR A 223 12.33 -21.18 13.68
C THR A 223 11.89 -21.87 12.39
N ARG A 224 11.71 -21.09 11.31
CA ARG A 224 11.39 -21.64 9.98
C ARG A 224 12.47 -22.57 9.46
N ALA A 225 13.74 -22.19 9.57
CA ALA A 225 14.85 -23.04 9.11
C ALA A 225 14.87 -24.39 9.84
N GLY A 226 14.69 -24.40 11.17
CA GLY A 226 14.64 -25.64 11.96
C GLY A 226 13.44 -26.54 11.61
N LEU A 227 12.25 -25.96 11.43
CA LEU A 227 11.06 -26.72 11.04
C LEU A 227 11.16 -27.25 9.59
N GLN A 228 11.74 -26.47 8.67
CA GLN A 228 11.98 -26.91 7.30
C GLN A 228 12.98 -28.07 7.24
N GLN A 229 14.04 -28.02 8.05
CA GLN A 229 15.02 -29.11 8.17
C GLN A 229 14.39 -30.39 8.73
N THR A 230 13.42 -30.26 9.65
CA THR A 230 12.72 -31.40 10.25
C THR A 230 11.86 -32.16 9.22
N GLY A 231 11.25 -31.47 8.25
CA GLY A 231 10.62 -32.07 7.07
C GLY A 231 9.37 -32.92 7.31
N THR A 232 8.88 -33.05 8.55
CA THR A 232 7.71 -33.88 8.87
C THR A 232 6.38 -33.21 8.53
N ARG A 233 5.30 -33.98 8.48
CA ARG A 233 3.93 -33.46 8.27
C ARG A 233 3.48 -32.54 9.41
N SER A 234 3.88 -32.84 10.66
CA SER A 234 3.64 -31.95 11.81
C SER A 234 4.44 -30.65 11.68
N ALA A 235 5.72 -30.71 11.29
CA ALA A 235 6.53 -29.51 11.05
C ALA A 235 5.93 -28.61 9.96
N HIS A 236 5.39 -29.18 8.88
CA HIS A 236 4.67 -28.42 7.85
C HIS A 236 3.40 -27.72 8.37
N ARG A 237 2.61 -28.39 9.23
CA ARG A 237 1.43 -27.76 9.85
C ARG A 237 1.81 -26.62 10.80
N THR A 238 2.84 -26.83 11.62
CA THR A 238 3.38 -25.80 12.52
C THR A 238 3.94 -24.62 11.73
N LEU A 239 4.65 -24.86 10.62
CA LEU A 239 5.12 -23.80 9.72
C LEU A 239 3.98 -22.94 9.18
N LYS A 240 2.86 -23.56 8.78
CA LYS A 240 1.69 -22.82 8.28
C LYS A 240 1.09 -21.92 9.37
N GLN A 241 0.86 -22.47 10.57
CA GLN A 241 0.30 -21.72 11.70
C GLN A 241 1.25 -20.60 12.18
N SER A 242 2.54 -20.91 12.33
CA SER A 242 3.57 -19.93 12.71
C SER A 242 3.64 -18.80 11.71
N SER A 243 3.64 -19.10 10.40
CA SER A 243 3.71 -18.08 9.35
C SER A 243 2.55 -17.06 9.42
N ASP A 244 1.34 -17.50 9.79
CA ASP A 244 0.20 -16.59 9.92
C ASP A 244 0.29 -15.73 11.18
N GLN A 245 0.84 -16.25 12.28
CA GLN A 245 1.11 -15.48 13.50
C GLN A 245 2.23 -14.46 13.28
N GLU A 246 3.34 -14.87 12.65
CA GLU A 246 4.46 -14.02 12.25
C GLU A 246 3.99 -12.84 11.40
N ARG A 247 3.17 -13.14 10.37
CA ARG A 247 2.58 -12.12 9.49
C ARG A 247 1.68 -11.15 10.23
N ARG A 248 0.85 -11.64 11.16
CA ARG A 248 -0.02 -10.78 11.98
C ARG A 248 0.79 -9.84 12.85
N TYR A 249 1.80 -10.35 13.56
CA TYR A 249 2.68 -9.53 14.40
C TYR A 249 3.38 -8.43 13.58
N ILE A 250 4.04 -8.79 12.48
CA ILE A 250 4.74 -7.78 11.68
C ILE A 250 3.75 -6.78 11.09
N ARG A 251 2.59 -7.24 10.59
CA ARG A 251 1.57 -6.35 10.05
C ARG A 251 1.05 -5.36 11.10
N ASP A 252 0.87 -5.78 12.34
CA ASP A 252 0.46 -4.90 13.44
C ASP A 252 1.50 -3.80 13.70
N VAL A 253 2.78 -4.16 13.81
CA VAL A 253 3.87 -3.18 13.97
C VAL A 253 3.92 -2.19 12.79
N LEU A 254 3.72 -2.67 11.56
CA LEU A 254 3.64 -1.80 10.39
C LEU A 254 2.41 -0.90 10.41
N HIS A 255 1.26 -1.37 10.91
CA HIS A 255 0.06 -0.55 11.06
C HIS A 255 0.27 0.59 12.06
N GLN A 256 0.92 0.31 13.18
CA GLN A 256 1.28 1.32 14.18
C GLN A 256 2.25 2.34 13.59
N ALA A 257 3.30 1.89 12.91
CA ALA A 257 4.27 2.78 12.28
C ALA A 257 3.63 3.64 11.17
N SER A 258 2.77 3.06 10.33
CA SER A 258 2.08 3.80 9.27
C SER A 258 1.10 4.84 9.83
N ASN A 259 0.32 4.51 10.86
CA ASN A 259 -0.55 5.50 11.53
C ASN A 259 0.27 6.68 12.04
N ALA A 260 1.34 6.40 12.78
CA ALA A 260 2.16 7.45 13.37
C ALA A 260 2.89 8.33 12.33
N ILE A 261 3.27 7.78 11.17
CA ILE A 261 3.81 8.59 10.05
C ILE A 261 2.73 9.54 9.49
N VAL A 262 1.49 9.06 9.35
CA VAL A 262 0.36 9.88 8.89
C VAL A 262 0.01 10.94 9.92
N ASP A 263 -0.11 10.57 11.20
CA ASP A 263 -0.36 11.50 12.31
C ASP A 263 0.73 12.58 12.40
N GLU A 264 1.98 12.21 12.15
CA GLU A 264 3.08 13.18 12.07
C GLU A 264 2.93 14.13 10.88
N ALA A 265 2.59 13.61 9.69
CA ALA A 265 2.36 14.45 8.52
C ALA A 265 1.23 15.46 8.77
N LEU A 266 0.12 15.02 9.38
CA LEU A 266 -1.00 15.90 9.74
C LEU A 266 -0.60 16.94 10.79
N ARG A 267 0.16 16.54 11.82
CA ARG A 267 0.65 17.44 12.87
C ARG A 267 1.49 18.59 12.30
N TYR A 268 2.27 18.32 11.27
CA TYR A 268 3.10 19.32 10.59
C TYR A 268 2.44 19.90 9.34
N GLU A 269 1.13 19.72 9.17
CA GLU A 269 0.33 20.24 8.06
C GLU A 269 0.96 19.94 6.69
N CYS A 270 1.44 18.70 6.52
CA CYS A 270 2.09 18.24 5.30
C CYS A 270 1.05 17.77 4.27
N ASP A 271 1.16 18.27 3.04
CA ASP A 271 0.36 17.86 1.89
C ASP A 271 0.95 16.64 1.15
N VAL A 272 2.25 16.38 1.36
CA VAL A 272 2.98 15.31 0.68
C VAL A 272 3.89 14.55 1.63
N ILE A 273 3.79 13.22 1.64
CA ILE A 273 4.78 12.31 2.24
C ILE A 273 5.64 11.70 1.14
N THR A 274 6.96 11.74 1.32
CA THR A 274 7.92 11.31 0.30
C THR A 274 8.83 10.22 0.82
N PHE A 275 8.91 9.11 0.08
CA PHE A 275 9.79 7.98 0.35
C PHE A 275 10.91 7.90 -0.70
N GLU A 276 12.03 7.24 -0.38
CA GLU A 276 12.95 6.80 -1.42
C GLU A 276 12.34 5.69 -2.29
N ASP A 277 12.74 5.65 -3.56
CA ASP A 277 12.35 4.59 -4.50
C ASP A 277 12.81 3.22 -4.00
N LEU A 278 11.83 2.38 -3.65
CA LEU A 278 12.04 1.05 -3.07
C LEU A 278 12.52 0.01 -4.11
N THR A 279 12.61 0.37 -5.39
CA THR A 279 12.89 -0.55 -6.51
C THR A 279 14.28 -1.21 -6.41
N HIS A 280 15.27 -0.53 -5.83
CA HIS A 280 16.67 -0.99 -5.73
C HIS A 280 17.16 -1.33 -4.30
N ILE A 281 16.24 -1.47 -3.32
CA ILE A 281 16.60 -1.86 -1.95
C ILE A 281 17.39 -3.19 -1.90
N ARG A 282 17.22 -4.04 -2.91
CA ARG A 282 17.89 -5.34 -3.06
C ARG A 282 19.41 -5.28 -3.00
N ASP A 283 20.01 -4.22 -3.55
CA ASP A 283 21.45 -4.19 -3.82
C ASP A 283 22.22 -3.35 -2.79
N ARG A 284 21.52 -2.55 -1.98
CA ARG A 284 22.12 -1.52 -1.10
C ARG A 284 22.29 -1.92 0.38
N THR A 285 21.48 -2.82 0.91
CA THR A 285 21.28 -2.93 2.38
C THR A 285 21.64 -4.28 3.00
N GLY A 286 21.94 -5.31 2.19
CA GLY A 286 22.11 -6.67 2.72
C GLY A 286 20.86 -7.22 3.44
N ALA A 287 19.70 -6.57 3.27
CA ALA A 287 18.47 -6.84 4.01
C ALA A 287 17.87 -8.20 3.63
N SER A 288 17.38 -8.95 4.62
CA SER A 288 16.65 -10.20 4.37
C SER A 288 15.36 -9.95 3.60
N TRP A 289 14.81 -11.02 3.00
CA TRP A 289 13.53 -10.95 2.28
C TRP A 289 12.40 -10.37 3.15
N GLY A 290 12.40 -10.65 4.46
CA GLY A 290 11.42 -10.13 5.41
C GLY A 290 11.40 -8.59 5.50
N HIS A 291 12.58 -7.95 5.49
CA HIS A 291 12.66 -6.48 5.52
C HIS A 291 12.13 -5.84 4.24
N LYS A 292 12.35 -6.46 3.08
CA LYS A 292 11.82 -5.97 1.79
C LYS A 292 10.30 -5.99 1.75
N TRP A 293 9.71 -7.07 2.26
CA TRP A 293 8.27 -7.17 2.41
C TRP A 293 7.76 -6.09 3.38
N ALA A 294 8.41 -5.94 4.54
CA ALA A 294 8.01 -4.95 5.54
C ALA A 294 8.03 -3.51 5.01
N PHE A 295 9.09 -3.09 4.29
CA PHE A 295 9.17 -1.73 3.73
C PHE A 295 8.10 -1.46 2.67
N ARG A 296 7.84 -2.44 1.79
CA ARG A 296 6.79 -2.30 0.78
C ARG A 296 5.41 -2.21 1.45
N THR A 297 5.15 -3.09 2.41
CA THR A 297 3.88 -3.08 3.14
C THR A 297 3.71 -1.81 3.96
N LEU A 298 4.79 -1.26 4.55
CA LEU A 298 4.73 0.03 5.23
C LEU A 298 4.37 1.17 4.26
N TYR A 299 5.02 1.23 3.10
CA TYR A 299 4.71 2.20 2.06
C TYR A 299 3.24 2.09 1.60
N GLU A 300 2.79 0.88 1.26
CA GLU A 300 1.40 0.63 0.84
C GLU A 300 0.40 1.06 1.92
N GLN A 301 0.72 0.80 3.20
CA GLN A 301 -0.12 1.22 4.32
C GLN A 301 -0.14 2.72 4.53
N VAL A 302 1.01 3.40 4.42
CA VAL A 302 1.06 4.86 4.50
C VAL A 302 0.33 5.49 3.31
N GLU A 303 0.48 4.94 2.11
CA GLU A 303 -0.19 5.43 0.89
C GLU A 303 -1.71 5.47 1.05
N TYR A 304 -2.36 4.34 1.36
CA TYR A 304 -3.83 4.36 1.47
C TYR A 304 -4.34 5.16 2.68
N LYS A 305 -3.59 5.23 3.78
CA LYS A 305 -3.99 5.97 4.99
C LYS A 305 -3.82 7.47 4.80
N ALA A 306 -2.68 7.91 4.29
CA ALA A 306 -2.41 9.33 4.03
C ALA A 306 -3.38 9.88 2.99
N GLU A 307 -3.67 9.13 1.93
CA GLU A 307 -4.67 9.53 0.94
C GLU A 307 -6.08 9.67 1.55
N ALA A 308 -6.38 9.00 2.67
CA ALA A 308 -7.69 9.12 3.31
C ALA A 308 -7.85 10.48 4.00
N GLU A 309 -6.73 11.06 4.41
CA GLU A 309 -6.62 12.34 5.09
C GLU A 309 -6.24 13.48 4.10
N GLY A 310 -6.32 13.24 2.79
CA GLY A 310 -5.98 14.23 1.76
C GLY A 310 -4.47 14.46 1.55
N VAL A 311 -3.61 13.65 2.18
CA VAL A 311 -2.15 13.76 2.07
C VAL A 311 -1.64 12.84 0.97
N SER A 312 -0.91 13.39 -0.01
CA SER A 312 -0.40 12.61 -1.13
C SER A 312 0.89 11.86 -0.77
N VAL A 313 1.08 10.66 -1.30
CA VAL A 313 2.33 9.88 -1.10
C VAL A 313 3.09 9.73 -2.41
N LYS A 314 4.40 9.99 -2.38
CA LYS A 314 5.26 9.99 -3.58
C LYS A 314 6.59 9.28 -3.31
N GLN A 315 7.18 8.71 -4.36
CA GLN A 315 8.54 8.17 -4.33
C GLN A 315 9.50 9.04 -5.12
N VAL A 316 10.69 9.26 -4.57
CA VAL A 316 11.79 9.97 -5.25
C VAL A 316 12.96 9.03 -5.50
N GLY A 317 13.68 9.26 -6.60
CA GLY A 317 14.85 8.43 -6.94
C GLY A 317 15.86 8.38 -5.79
N SER A 318 16.58 7.28 -5.64
CA SER A 318 17.34 6.97 -4.42
C SER A 318 18.83 7.38 -4.45
N ALA A 319 19.31 7.99 -5.54
CA ALA A 319 20.75 8.19 -5.76
C ALA A 319 21.37 9.16 -4.72
N TYR A 320 22.43 8.75 -4.03
CA TYR A 320 23.26 9.59 -3.13
C TYR A 320 22.55 10.28 -1.94
N THR A 321 21.33 9.90 -1.57
CA THR A 321 20.58 10.51 -0.44
C THR A 321 21.28 10.34 0.91
N SER A 322 21.99 9.24 1.10
CA SER A 322 22.71 8.92 2.35
C SER A 322 24.12 9.51 2.45
N LYS A 323 24.67 10.07 1.36
CA LYS A 323 26.03 10.64 1.29
C LYS A 323 26.03 12.15 1.06
N ARG A 324 24.89 12.70 0.66
CA ARG A 324 24.70 14.14 0.45
C ARG A 324 24.43 14.83 1.79
N CYS A 325 25.07 15.96 2.04
CA CYS A 325 24.73 16.82 3.17
C CYS A 325 23.42 17.56 2.89
N ALA A 326 22.46 17.45 3.82
CA ALA A 326 21.19 18.17 3.71
C ALA A 326 21.37 19.70 3.80
N GLU A 327 22.37 20.16 4.56
CA GLU A 327 22.62 21.59 4.81
C GLU A 327 23.30 22.28 3.61
N CYS A 328 24.45 21.78 3.15
CA CYS A 328 25.23 22.43 2.07
C CYS A 328 25.15 21.73 0.71
N GLY A 329 24.53 20.54 0.63
CA GLY A 329 24.39 19.78 -0.61
C GLY A 329 25.66 19.08 -1.11
N PHE A 330 26.78 19.14 -0.39
CA PHE A 330 28.01 18.44 -0.76
C PHE A 330 27.85 16.92 -0.61
N THR A 331 28.28 16.17 -1.62
CA THR A 331 28.21 14.70 -1.64
C THR A 331 29.62 14.14 -1.65
N ALA A 332 29.95 13.33 -0.64
CA ALA A 332 31.22 12.64 -0.53
C ALA A 332 31.02 11.34 0.26
N ASP A 333 31.87 10.33 0.03
CA ASP A 333 31.77 9.03 0.69
C ASP A 333 32.15 9.14 2.17
N GLU A 334 33.11 10.00 2.45
CA GLU A 334 33.62 10.37 3.77
C GLU A 334 32.56 11.04 4.65
N ASN A 335 31.46 11.53 4.06
CA ASN A 335 30.38 12.15 4.82
C ASN A 335 29.64 11.16 5.74
N ARG A 336 29.73 9.85 5.47
CA ARG A 336 29.10 8.79 6.26
C ARG A 336 30.18 7.82 6.78
N PRO A 337 30.98 8.22 7.78
CA PRO A 337 32.08 7.40 8.28
C PRO A 337 31.60 6.12 9.00
N ALA A 338 30.37 6.12 9.52
CA ALA A 338 29.75 4.97 10.15
C ALA A 338 28.26 4.90 9.79
N ARG A 339 27.63 3.74 10.03
CA ARG A 339 26.25 3.47 9.61
C ARG A 339 25.25 4.53 10.10
N ASN A 340 25.31 4.93 11.36
CA ASN A 340 24.36 5.86 11.97
C ASN A 340 24.91 7.30 12.09
N THR A 341 26.15 7.54 11.66
CA THR A 341 26.84 8.81 11.85
C THR A 341 27.04 9.50 10.51
N PHE A 342 26.64 10.77 10.45
CA PHE A 342 26.90 11.65 9.32
C PHE A 342 27.69 12.87 9.78
N ARG A 343 28.78 13.20 9.09
CA ARG A 343 29.57 14.42 9.28
C ARG A 343 30.01 14.94 7.93
N CYS A 344 29.53 16.12 7.53
CA CYS A 344 29.92 16.68 6.25
C CYS A 344 31.37 17.17 6.26
N VAL A 345 32.22 16.71 5.34
CA VAL A 345 33.62 17.14 5.28
C VAL A 345 33.81 18.56 4.70
N LYS A 346 32.74 19.19 4.20
CA LYS A 346 32.78 20.56 3.65
C LYS A 346 32.27 21.62 4.62
N CYS A 347 31.14 21.37 5.28
CA CYS A 347 30.50 22.34 6.18
C CYS A 347 30.43 21.88 7.63
N GLU A 348 31.02 20.72 7.92
CA GLU A 348 31.17 20.17 9.27
C GLU A 348 29.85 19.83 9.99
N SER A 349 28.70 19.96 9.32
CA SER A 349 27.39 19.59 9.86
C SER A 349 27.35 18.13 10.30
N GLU A 350 26.87 17.88 11.51
CA GLU A 350 26.71 16.54 12.08
C GLU A 350 25.25 16.17 12.27
N ALA A 351 24.91 14.92 11.99
CA ALA A 351 23.57 14.38 12.18
C ALA A 351 23.58 12.85 12.29
N ASN A 352 22.44 12.29 12.72
CA ASN A 352 22.17 10.88 12.43
C ASN A 352 22.05 10.68 10.91
N ALA A 353 22.66 9.61 10.39
CA ALA A 353 22.71 9.36 8.94
C ALA A 353 21.33 9.15 8.30
N ASP A 354 20.42 8.45 8.99
CA ASP A 354 19.05 8.18 8.51
C ASP A 354 18.21 9.48 8.55
N TYR A 355 18.43 10.34 9.56
CA TYR A 355 17.80 11.67 9.62
C TYR A 355 18.27 12.59 8.49
N ASN A 356 19.58 12.64 8.23
CA ASN A 356 20.10 13.39 7.09
C ASN A 356 19.56 12.82 5.75
N ALA A 357 19.39 11.50 5.64
CA ALA A 357 18.77 10.87 4.47
C ALA A 357 17.29 11.30 4.31
N ALA A 358 16.51 11.28 5.39
CA ALA A 358 15.10 11.71 5.39
C ALA A 358 14.94 13.16 4.89
N LYS A 359 15.79 14.09 5.38
CA LYS A 359 15.84 15.47 4.86
C LYS A 359 16.14 15.51 3.36
N ASN A 360 17.14 14.76 2.90
CA ASN A 360 17.52 14.72 1.48
C ASN A 360 16.42 14.14 0.58
N ILE A 361 15.65 13.16 1.07
CA ILE A 361 14.51 12.56 0.36
C ILE A 361 13.44 13.61 0.13
N GLY A 362 12.98 14.29 1.19
CA GLY A 362 11.98 15.35 1.07
C GLY A 362 12.48 16.51 0.21
N MET A 363 13.73 16.95 0.42
CA MET A 363 14.32 18.05 -0.36
C MET A 363 14.43 17.73 -1.86
N ARG A 364 14.56 16.45 -2.23
CA ARG A 364 14.58 16.02 -3.63
C ARG A 364 13.23 16.18 -4.29
N TYR A 365 12.14 15.91 -3.57
CA TYR A 365 10.79 16.14 -4.07
C TYR A 365 10.56 17.64 -4.27
N VAL A 366 10.85 18.44 -3.23
CA VAL A 366 10.74 19.90 -3.23
C VAL A 366 11.50 20.53 -4.42
N ARG A 367 12.71 20.04 -4.74
CA ARG A 367 13.50 20.54 -5.87
C ARG A 367 13.06 20.03 -7.25
N ARG A 368 12.39 18.88 -7.35
CA ARG A 368 11.86 18.36 -8.63
C ARG A 368 10.74 19.25 -9.18
N GLY A 369 9.94 19.86 -8.31
CA GLY A 369 8.92 20.86 -8.69
C GLY A 369 9.48 22.09 -9.44
N GLN A 370 10.79 22.35 -9.36
CA GLN A 370 11.42 23.48 -10.06
C GLN A 370 11.75 23.23 -11.54
N GLN A 371 11.58 22.02 -12.07
CA GLN A 371 12.04 21.66 -13.44
C GLN A 371 10.97 21.70 -14.54
N SER A 372 9.78 22.25 -14.28
CA SER A 372 8.75 22.53 -15.29
C SER A 372 8.69 24.04 -15.60
N SER A 373 8.74 24.40 -16.88
CA SER A 373 8.74 25.79 -17.39
C SER A 373 7.40 26.54 -17.26
N ARG A 374 6.55 26.17 -16.31
CA ARG A 374 5.29 26.86 -15.99
C ARG A 374 5.17 26.95 -14.47
N ARG A 375 5.17 28.19 -13.95
CA ARG A 375 4.89 28.62 -12.56
C ARG A 375 5.38 27.65 -11.49
N THR A 376 6.61 27.87 -11.02
CA THR A 376 7.22 27.11 -9.93
C THR A 376 6.52 27.39 -8.61
N GLY A 377 6.02 26.32 -8.00
CA GLY A 377 5.50 26.26 -6.65
C GLY A 377 6.48 26.58 -5.52
N ASN A 378 5.94 27.06 -4.41
CA ASN A 378 6.59 27.35 -3.12
C ASN A 378 6.63 26.14 -2.18
N SER A 379 6.76 24.91 -2.70
CA SER A 379 6.80 23.72 -1.82
C SER A 379 7.94 23.82 -0.80
N GLN A 380 7.68 23.40 0.44
CA GLN A 380 8.61 23.50 1.55
C GLN A 380 8.77 22.15 2.25
N LEU A 381 9.97 21.85 2.76
CA LEU A 381 10.27 20.64 3.51
C LEU A 381 9.97 20.87 5.00
N ALA A 382 9.13 20.04 5.59
CA ALA A 382 8.89 20.02 7.02
C ALA A 382 10.11 19.49 7.79
N LEU A 383 10.54 20.27 8.78
CA LEU A 383 11.56 19.95 9.76
C LEU A 383 10.97 20.09 11.17
N LYS A 384 11.68 19.56 12.18
CA LYS A 384 11.23 19.64 13.58
C LYS A 384 10.96 21.07 14.04
N SER A 385 11.82 22.01 13.63
CA SER A 385 11.80 23.40 14.07
C SER A 385 10.99 24.33 13.16
N GLY A 386 10.51 23.87 12.01
CA GLY A 386 9.90 24.72 11.01
C GLY A 386 9.87 24.08 9.62
N ALA A 387 9.60 24.86 8.59
CA ALA A 387 9.66 24.43 7.19
C ALA A 387 10.78 25.16 6.42
N VAL A 388 11.41 24.49 5.46
CA VAL A 388 12.48 25.05 4.62
C VAL A 388 12.16 24.98 3.13
N THR A 389 12.31 26.10 2.44
CA THR A 389 12.06 26.23 0.99
C THR A 389 13.30 25.83 0.17
N PRO A 390 13.15 25.55 -1.15
CA PRO A 390 14.26 25.22 -2.04
C PRO A 390 15.40 26.24 -2.06
N SER A 391 15.07 27.52 -1.90
CA SER A 391 16.00 28.66 -1.87
C SER A 391 16.67 28.87 -0.53
N GLY A 392 16.33 28.09 0.50
CA GLY A 392 16.90 28.18 1.84
C GLY A 392 16.18 29.15 2.79
N GLY A 393 15.02 29.69 2.40
CA GLY A 393 14.13 30.40 3.32
C GLY A 393 13.54 29.45 4.36
N PHE A 394 13.54 29.86 5.63
CA PHE A 394 13.07 29.05 6.76
C PHE A 394 11.93 29.75 7.48
N THR A 395 10.86 29.01 7.75
CA THR A 395 9.68 29.46 8.51
C THR A 395 9.58 28.63 9.78
N ALA A 396 9.76 29.24 10.95
CA ALA A 396 9.60 28.52 12.22
C ALA A 396 8.13 28.15 12.46
N HIS A 397 7.89 26.99 13.08
CA HIS A 397 6.56 26.68 13.60
C HIS A 397 6.24 27.65 14.77
N PRO A 398 5.01 28.16 14.90
CA PRO A 398 4.66 29.03 16.03
C PRO A 398 4.91 28.30 17.36
N ASP A 399 5.66 28.93 18.27
CA ASP A 399 6.09 28.34 19.55
C ASP A 399 4.89 27.88 20.39
N GLY A 400 4.88 26.61 20.81
CA GLY A 400 3.88 26.11 21.76
C GLY A 400 3.62 24.60 21.83
N SER A 401 4.34 23.73 21.13
CA SER A 401 4.42 22.33 21.54
C SER A 401 5.83 22.05 22.03
N GLU A 402 6.05 22.24 23.34
CA GLU A 402 7.12 21.52 24.02
C GLU A 402 6.89 20.03 23.76
N VAL A 403 7.60 19.50 22.78
CA VAL A 403 7.54 18.10 22.39
C VAL A 403 8.22 17.34 23.52
N GLU A 404 7.43 16.78 24.41
CA GLU A 404 7.88 15.92 25.49
C GLU A 404 8.77 14.83 24.89
N SER A 405 10.05 14.87 25.22
CA SER A 405 11.00 13.83 24.91
C SER A 405 10.59 12.61 25.73
N THR A 406 9.96 11.62 25.12
CA THR A 406 9.87 10.28 25.73
C THR A 406 11.26 9.65 25.69
N ASP A 407 12.14 10.14 26.55
CA ASP A 407 13.37 9.46 26.93
C ASP A 407 13.00 8.12 27.58
N LYS A 408 13.53 7.05 27.00
CA LYS A 408 13.76 5.68 27.50
C LYS A 408 12.93 5.19 28.70
N PRO A 409 12.28 4.01 28.62
CA PRO A 409 11.92 3.29 29.83
C PRO A 409 13.20 2.85 30.57
N HIS A 410 13.43 3.47 31.73
CA HIS A 410 14.38 2.97 32.73
C HIS A 410 13.85 1.64 33.27
N HIS A 411 14.49 0.53 32.91
CA HIS A 411 14.34 -0.72 33.67
C HIS A 411 14.99 -0.53 35.05
N GLN A 412 14.16 -0.38 36.08
CA GLN A 412 14.60 -0.57 37.46
C GLN A 412 14.95 -2.06 37.65
N LYS A 413 16.24 -2.32 37.91
CA LYS A 413 16.68 -3.60 38.47
C LYS A 413 16.16 -3.69 39.90
N SER A 414 15.35 -4.69 40.18
CA SER A 414 15.09 -5.14 41.54
C SER A 414 16.41 -5.66 42.14
N GLN A 415 16.91 -4.95 43.15
CA GLN A 415 17.89 -5.48 44.08
C GLN A 415 17.18 -6.49 44.97
N THR A 416 17.59 -7.76 44.88
CA THR A 416 17.34 -8.75 45.92
C THR A 416 18.27 -8.45 47.08
N SER A 417 17.69 -8.01 48.20
CA SER A 417 18.37 -7.96 49.50
C SER A 417 18.67 -9.39 49.97
N GLY A 418 19.93 -9.64 50.31
CA GLY A 418 20.33 -10.65 51.28
C GLY A 418 20.50 -10.01 52.65
#